data_AF-A0A386AWR3-F1
#
_entry.id   AF-A0A386AWR3-F1
#
_cell.length_a   1.000
_cell.length_b   1.000
_cell.length_c   1.000
_cell.angle_alpha   90.00
_cell.angle_beta   90.00
_cell.angle_gamma   90.00
#
_symmetry.space_group_name_H-M   'P 1'
#
loop_
_entity.id
_entity.type
_entity.pdbx_description
1 polymer ?
#
loop_
_entity_poly.entity_id
_entity_poly.type
_entity_poly.pdbx_seq_one_letter_code
_entity_poly.pdbx_strand_id
1 'polypeptide(L)' 'MENLYSFITFFLWSILLSLTVYSIYIGFGKPSKKLRDPFNEHD' A
#
# COMPACT_ATOMS: atom_id res chain seq x y z
N MET A 1 21.48 0.61 -23.30
CA MET A 1 20.73 -0.48 -22.64
C MET A 1 20.70 -0.29 -21.13
N GLU A 2 21.82 0.00 -20.47
CA GLU A 2 21.93 0.19 -19.01
C GLU A 2 20.99 1.27 -18.40
N ASN A 3 20.85 2.41 -19.08
CA ASN A 3 19.94 3.49 -18.66
C ASN A 3 18.46 3.05 -18.66
N LEU A 4 18.07 2.17 -19.57
CA LEU A 4 16.70 1.67 -19.68
C LEU A 4 16.38 0.73 -18.51
N TYR A 5 17.29 -0.18 -18.17
CA TYR A 5 17.13 -1.07 -17.03
C TYR A 5 17.03 -0.29 -15.72
N SER A 6 17.92 0.69 -15.53
CA SER A 6 17.90 1.57 -14.34
C SER A 6 16.56 2.30 -14.23
N PHE A 7 16.07 2.88 -15.33
CA PHE A 7 14.76 3.56 -15.36
C PHE A 7 13.62 2.61 -14.98
N ILE A 8 13.57 1.41 -15.58
CA ILE A 8 12.53 0.41 -15.29
C ILE A 8 12.59 -0.01 -13.82
N THR A 9 13.77 -0.25 -13.26
CA THR A 9 13.94 -0.62 -11.85
C THR A 9 13.44 0.48 -10.91
N PHE A 10 13.81 1.75 -11.14
CA PHE A 10 13.32 2.86 -10.32
C PHE A 10 11.81 3.05 -10.47
N PHE A 11 11.27 2.87 -11.68
CA PHE A 11 9.85 2.97 -11.93
C PHE A 11 9.05 1.88 -11.18
N LEU A 12 9.48 0.62 -11.29
CA LEU A 12 8.87 -0.50 -10.58
C LEU A 12 8.98 -0.34 -9.06
N TRP A 13 10.11 0.15 -8.57
CA TRP A 13 10.27 0.47 -7.15
C TRP A 13 9.29 1.58 -6.74
N SER A 14 9.20 2.69 -7.46
CA SER A 14 8.22 3.74 -7.14
C SER A 14 6.78 3.22 -7.09
N ILE A 15 6.39 2.30 -7.98
CA ILE A 15 5.08 1.65 -7.96
C ILE A 15 4.90 0.81 -6.70
N LEU A 16 5.87 -0.05 -6.38
CA LEU A 16 5.83 -0.89 -5.17
C LEU A 16 5.70 -0.02 -3.91
N LEU A 17 6.50 1.04 -3.81
CA LEU A 17 6.46 1.98 -2.67
C LEU A 17 5.07 2.60 -2.53
N SER A 18 4.51 3.08 -3.65
CA SER A 18 3.18 3.70 -3.69
C SER A 18 2.09 2.72 -3.27
N LEU A 19 2.13 1.49 -3.79
CA LEU A 19 1.19 0.43 -3.41
C LEU A 19 1.31 0.09 -1.92
N THR A 20 2.53 -0.04 -1.40
CA THR A 20 2.76 -0.32 0.03
C THR A 20 2.19 0.80 0.91
N VAL A 21 2.52 2.05 0.61
CA VAL A 21 2.01 3.21 1.36
C VAL A 21 0.49 3.30 1.26
N TYR A 22 -0.09 3.07 0.08
CA TYR A 22 -1.53 3.07 -0.11
C TYR A 22 -2.22 1.97 0.71
N SER A 23 -1.68 0.75 0.71
CA SER A 23 -2.20 -0.35 1.53
C SER A 23 -2.17 -0.03 3.02
N ILE A 24 -1.08 0.59 3.51
CA ILE A 24 -0.97 1.03 4.90
C ILE A 24 -2.02 2.12 5.19
N TYR A 25 -2.17 3.11 4.31
CA TYR A 25 -3.14 4.18 4.49
C TYR A 25 -4.59 3.67 4.52
N ILE A 26 -4.94 2.71 3.66
CA ILE A 26 -6.27 2.11 3.65
C ILE A 26 -6.48 1.22 4.88
N GLY A 27 -5.51 0.36 5.20
CA GLY A 27 -5.63 -0.64 6.26
C GLY A 27 -5.55 -0.07 7.68
N PHE A 28 -4.77 1.00 7.89
CA PHE A 28 -4.51 1.55 9.22
C PHE A 28 -4.77 3.06 9.34
N GLY A 29 -5.00 3.77 8.23
CA GLY A 29 -5.28 5.21 8.24
C GLY A 29 -6.75 5.54 8.51
N LYS A 30 -7.15 6.78 8.21
CA LYS A 30 -8.53 7.25 8.43
C LYS A 30 -9.60 6.36 7.77
N PRO A 31 -9.40 5.77 6.56
CA PRO A 31 -10.36 4.86 5.94
C PRO A 31 -10.62 3.58 6.75
N SER A 32 -9.65 3.09 7.53
CA SER A 32 -9.78 1.83 8.26
C SER A 32 -10.90 1.85 9.29
N LYS A 33 -11.23 3.02 9.84
CA LYS A 33 -12.33 3.19 10.80
C LYS A 33 -13.72 2.89 10.24
N LYS A 34 -13.84 2.80 8.90
CA LYS A 34 -15.08 2.36 8.22
C LYS A 34 -15.12 0.85 8.00
N LEU A 35 -14.02 0.13 8.26
CA LEU A 35 -13.99 -1.32 8.17
C LEU A 35 -14.71 -1.90 9.37
N ARG A 36 -15.43 -3.01 9.16
CA ARG A 36 -16.09 -3.75 10.23
C ARG A 36 -15.05 -4.20 11.23
N ASP A 37 -15.27 -3.88 12.50
CA ASP A 37 -14.44 -4.40 13.59
C ASP A 37 -14.73 -5.89 13.75
N PRO A 38 -13.76 -6.79 13.50
CA PRO A 38 -13.97 -8.23 13.59
C PRO A 38 -14.06 -8.76 15.03
N PHE A 39 -13.84 -7.91 16.03
CA PHE A 39 -13.88 -8.30 17.45
C PHE A 39 -15.16 -7.86 18.16
N ASN A 40 -15.99 -7.03 17.52
CA ASN A 40 -17.26 -6.55 18.08
C ASN A 40 -18.37 -7.63 18.11
N GLU A 41 -18.14 -8.79 17.51
CA GLU A 41 -19.12 -9.89 17.42
C GLU A 41 -19.04 -10.86 18.62
N HIS A 42 -18.23 -10.55 19.64
CA HIS A 42 -17.92 -11.45 20.77
C HIS A 42 -18.54 -11.07 22.13
N ASP A 43 -19.52 -10.15 22.16
CA ASP A 43 -20.29 -9.80 23.38
C ASP A 43 -21.64 -10.55 23.48
#